data_AF-A0A8T5F935-F1
#
_entry.id   AF-A0A8T5F935-F1
#
_cell.length_a   1.000
_cell.length_b   1.000
_cell.length_c   1.000
_cell.angle_alpha   90.00
_cell.angle_beta   90.00
_cell.angle_gamma   90.00
#
_symmetry.space_group_name_H-M   'P 1'
#
loop_
_entity.id
_entity.type
_entity.pdbx_description
1 polymer ?
#
loop_
_entity_poly.entity_id
_entity_poly.type
_entity_poly.pdbx_seq_one_letter_code
_entity_poly.pdbx_strand_id
1 'polypeptide(L)'
;SELSPQVQQLRELRDNQLLNTESGTYFMNSFNDVYYSFSPIIADYERENPVFKEMVKVAITPMISSLSILNYVDMDSEGEVIGYGISLIVLNLAMYVGIPASVIIGIKKTRN
;
A
#
# COMPACT_ATOMS: atom_id res chain seq x y z
N SER A 1 6.68 14.97 -8.26
CA SER A 1 5.90 13.85 -8.81
C SER A 1 4.48 13.93 -8.30
N GLU A 2 3.49 13.46 -9.06
CA GLU A 2 2.07 13.53 -8.67
C GLU A 2 1.75 12.81 -7.34
N LEU A 3 2.55 11.82 -6.95
CA LEU A 3 2.40 11.07 -5.69
C LEU A 3 3.27 11.59 -4.53
N SER A 4 4.00 12.70 -4.70
CA SER A 4 4.92 13.17 -3.66
C SER A 4 4.24 13.54 -2.34
N PRO A 5 3.03 14.15 -2.31
CA PRO A 5 2.35 14.44 -1.04
C PRO A 5 1.99 13.18 -0.25
N GLN A 6 1.49 12.15 -0.93
CA GLN A 6 1.10 10.89 -0.29
C GLN A 6 2.32 10.12 0.20
N VAL A 7 3.42 10.13 -0.56
CA VAL A 7 4.69 9.54 -0.10
C VAL A 7 5.23 10.27 1.13
N GLN A 8 5.06 11.59 1.22
CA GLN A 8 5.49 12.35 2.38
C GLN A 8 4.64 12.02 3.62
N GLN A 9 3.32 11.93 3.46
CA GLN A 9 2.40 11.48 4.51
C GLN A 9 2.77 10.09 5.04
N LEU A 10 3.15 9.16 4.16
CA LEU A 10 3.59 7.83 4.57
C LEU A 10 4.87 7.85 5.41
N ARG A 11 5.78 8.78 5.12
CA ARG A 11 6.99 8.97 5.94
C ARG A 11 6.64 9.50 7.32
N GLU A 12 5.75 10.48 7.38
CA GLU A 12 5.29 11.06 8.65
C GLU A 12 4.55 10.03 9.49
N LEU A 13 3.68 9.21 8.90
CA LEU A 13 3.02 8.10 9.59
C LEU A 13 4.05 7.11 10.15
N ARG A 14 5.03 6.70 9.34
CA ARG A 14 6.09 5.80 9.78
C ARG A 14 6.84 6.38 10.97
N ASP A 15 7.30 7.62 10.85
CA ASP A 15 8.20 8.26 11.81
C ASP A 15 7.47 8.66 13.11
N ASN A 16 6.21 9.09 13.02
CA ASN A 16 5.46 9.63 14.17
C ASN A 16 4.53 8.60 14.84
N GLN A 17 4.14 7.53 14.16
CA GLN A 17 3.18 6.55 14.70
C GLN A 17 3.81 5.15 14.76
N LEU A 18 4.28 4.62 13.63
CA LEU A 18 4.73 3.22 13.58
C LEU A 18 6.00 2.96 14.38
N LEU A 19 7.05 3.78 14.19
CA LEU A 19 8.35 3.60 14.86
C LEU A 19 8.32 3.92 16.35
N ASN A 20 7.22 4.49 16.85
CA ASN A 20 7.01 4.72 18.27
C ASN A 20 6.39 3.50 18.99
N THR A 21 6.08 2.42 18.26
CA THR A 21 5.52 1.18 18.82
C THR A 21 6.41 -0.02 18.52
N GLU A 22 6.38 -1.04 19.38
CA GLU A 22 7.15 -2.27 19.18
C GLU A 22 6.67 -3.02 17.93
N SER A 23 5.36 -3.20 17.81
CA SER A 23 4.72 -3.88 16.67
C SER A 23 4.98 -3.17 15.34
N GLY A 24 4.88 -1.84 15.29
CA GLY A 24 5.18 -1.04 14.11
C GLY A 24 6.65 -1.12 13.71
N THR A 25 7.58 -1.16 14.67
CA THR A 25 9.01 -1.33 14.42
C THR A 25 9.33 -2.71 13.83
N TYR A 26 8.80 -3.80 14.40
CA TYR A 26 8.97 -5.14 13.85
C TYR A 26 8.37 -5.29 12.45
N PHE A 27 7.20 -4.69 12.23
CA PHE A 27 6.58 -4.64 10.91
C PHE A 27 7.48 -3.92 9.91
N MET A 28 7.99 -2.73 10.24
CA MET A 28 8.85 -1.96 9.34
C MET A 28 10.16 -2.68 9.03
N ASN A 29 10.76 -3.39 9.99
CA ASN A 29 11.95 -4.19 9.74
C ASN A 29 11.67 -5.32 8.74
N SER A 30 10.60 -6.09 8.98
CA SER A 30 10.20 -7.19 8.09
C SER A 30 9.81 -6.68 6.70
N PHE A 31 9.10 -5.56 6.65
CA PHE A 31 8.71 -4.88 5.41
C PHE A 31 9.94 -4.41 4.64
N ASN A 32 10.92 -3.79 5.30
CA ASN A 32 12.13 -3.30 4.66
C ASN A 32 12.96 -4.44 4.07
N ASP A 33 13.10 -5.56 4.78
CA ASP A 33 13.82 -6.74 4.29
C ASP A 33 13.22 -7.25 2.97
N VAL A 34 11.89 -7.37 2.94
CA VAL A 34 11.17 -7.80 1.73
C VAL A 34 11.24 -6.72 0.65
N TYR A 35 10.96 -5.46 0.98
CA TYR A 35 10.95 -4.35 0.03
C TYR A 35 12.29 -4.20 -0.69
N TYR A 36 13.40 -4.17 0.05
CA TYR A 36 14.72 -4.00 -0.52
C TYR A 36 15.24 -5.25 -1.24
N SER A 37 14.64 -6.43 -1.02
CA SER A 37 15.02 -7.66 -1.75
C SER A 37 14.62 -7.63 -3.23
N PHE A 38 13.62 -6.84 -3.62
CA PHE A 38 13.14 -6.78 -5.01
C PHE A 38 13.08 -5.36 -5.59
N SER A 39 13.02 -4.32 -4.76
CA SER A 39 12.90 -2.92 -5.20
C SER A 39 13.96 -2.49 -6.23
N PRO A 40 15.27 -2.84 -6.08
CA PRO A 40 16.28 -2.49 -7.08
C PRO A 40 15.97 -3.05 -8.47
N ILE A 41 15.51 -4.30 -8.53
CA ILE A 41 15.15 -4.98 -9.78
C ILE A 41 13.99 -4.25 -10.45
N ILE A 42 12.93 -3.95 -9.69
CA ILE A 42 11.77 -3.20 -10.22
C ILE A 42 12.18 -1.81 -10.71
N ALA A 43 13.00 -1.10 -9.94
CA ALA A 43 13.47 0.24 -10.30
C ALA A 43 14.30 0.25 -11.60
N ASP A 44 15.07 -0.80 -11.83
CA ASP A 44 15.81 -0.95 -13.09
C ASP A 44 14.87 -1.18 -14.27
N TYR A 45 13.88 -2.07 -14.14
CA TYR A 45 12.85 -2.27 -15.17
C TYR A 45 12.02 -1.02 -15.46
N GLU A 46 11.67 -0.23 -14.45
CA GLU A 46 10.95 1.04 -14.63
C GLU A 46 11.75 2.06 -15.45
N ARG A 47 13.08 2.05 -15.31
CA ARG A 47 13.97 2.95 -16.05
C ARG A 47 14.05 2.59 -17.54
N GLU A 48 14.00 1.30 -17.84
CA GLU A 48 14.08 0.77 -19.20
C GLU A 48 12.73 0.78 -19.93
N ASN A 49 11.62 0.60 -19.20
CA ASN A 49 10.29 0.47 -19.78
C ASN A 49 9.28 1.46 -19.18
N PRO A 50 8.99 2.58 -19.87
CA PRO A 50 8.00 3.57 -19.43
C PRO A 50 6.58 2.99 -19.23
N VAL A 51 6.17 1.99 -20.01
CA VAL A 51 4.86 1.34 -19.84
C VAL A 51 4.83 0.54 -18.55
N PHE A 52 5.92 -0.17 -18.24
CA PHE A 52 6.04 -0.89 -16.97
C PHE A 52 5.95 0.04 -15.77
N LYS A 53 6.62 1.20 -15.82
CA LYS A 53 6.50 2.23 -14.79
C LYS A 53 5.06 2.68 -14.56
N GLU A 54 4.29 2.93 -15.61
CA GLU A 54 2.88 3.32 -15.47
C GLU A 54 2.02 2.16 -14.93
N MET A 55 2.30 0.92 -15.33
CA MET A 55 1.63 -0.25 -14.74
C MET A 55 1.91 -0.39 -13.24
N VAL A 56 3.17 -0.23 -12.81
CA VAL A 56 3.54 -0.25 -11.40
C VAL A 56 2.84 0.88 -10.66
N LYS A 57 2.85 2.10 -11.22
CA LYS A 57 2.13 3.26 -10.64
C LYS A 57 0.64 2.97 -10.44
N VAL A 58 -0.05 2.46 -11.46
CA VAL A 58 -1.46 2.07 -11.35
C VAL A 58 -1.65 0.98 -10.31
N ALA A 59 -0.75 -0.01 -10.28
CA ALA A 59 -0.80 -1.09 -9.31
C ALA A 59 -0.67 -0.57 -7.86
N ILE A 60 0.26 0.34 -7.55
CA ILE A 60 0.50 0.81 -6.17
C ILE A 60 -0.40 1.95 -5.73
N THR A 61 -1.06 2.67 -6.65
CA THR A 61 -1.88 3.85 -6.33
C THR A 61 -3.00 3.56 -5.33
N PRO A 62 -3.82 2.49 -5.47
CA PRO A 62 -4.86 2.17 -4.49
C PRO A 62 -4.30 1.97 -3.07
N MET A 63 -3.14 1.31 -2.97
CA MET A 63 -2.46 1.09 -1.70
C MET A 63 -1.99 2.39 -1.05
N ILE A 64 -1.33 3.26 -1.81
CA ILE A 64 -0.88 4.57 -1.32
C ILE A 64 -2.07 5.41 -0.82
N SER A 65 -3.16 5.42 -1.59
CA SER A 65 -4.38 6.13 -1.19
C SER A 65 -5.00 5.54 0.08
N SER A 66 -5.06 4.22 0.22
CA SER A 66 -5.59 3.59 1.43
C SER A 66 -4.75 3.89 2.67
N LEU A 67 -3.42 3.91 2.53
CA LEU A 67 -2.51 4.20 3.64
C LEU A 67 -2.58 5.67 4.06
N SER A 68 -2.86 6.60 3.13
CA SER A 68 -3.04 8.01 3.48
C SER A 68 -4.17 8.26 4.48
N ILE A 69 -5.16 7.36 4.57
CA ILE A 69 -6.27 7.43 5.53
C ILE A 69 -5.74 7.44 6.97
N LEU A 70 -4.65 6.74 7.27
CA LEU A 70 -4.08 6.69 8.62
C LEU A 70 -3.55 8.02 9.13
N ASN A 71 -3.31 9.01 8.25
CA ASN A 71 -2.93 10.36 8.71
C ASN A 71 -4.08 11.12 9.37
N TYR A 72 -5.30 10.61 9.27
CA TYR A 72 -6.49 11.21 9.86
C TYR A 72 -6.97 10.46 11.10
N VAL A 73 -6.19 9.49 11.58
CA VAL A 73 -6.56 8.63 12.70
C VAL A 73 -5.41 8.61 13.69
N ASP A 74 -5.72 8.88 14.95
CA ASP A 74 -4.73 8.80 16.03
C ASP A 74 -4.50 7.34 16.40
N MET A 75 -3.23 6.91 16.46
CA MET A 75 -2.83 5.53 16.76
C MET A 75 -1.99 5.55 18.05
N ASP A 76 -2.66 5.85 19.16
CA ASP A 76 -2.02 6.11 20.46
C ASP A 76 -1.62 4.84 21.21
N SER A 77 -2.02 3.66 20.71
CA SER A 77 -1.76 2.36 21.34
C SER A 77 -1.30 1.28 20.36
N GLU A 78 -0.57 0.27 20.86
CA GLU A 78 -0.16 -0.88 20.05
C GLU A 78 -1.34 -1.63 19.42
N GLY A 79 -2.45 -1.73 20.14
CA GLY A 79 -3.67 -2.38 19.68
C GLY A 79 -4.29 -1.66 18.48
N GLU A 80 -4.29 -0.33 18.49
CA GLU A 80 -4.74 0.49 17.36
C GLU A 80 -3.81 0.36 16.17
N VAL A 81 -2.48 0.37 16.38
CA VAL A 81 -1.50 0.15 15.31
C VAL A 81 -1.75 -1.16 14.59
N ILE A 82 -1.95 -2.24 15.34
CA ILE A 82 -2.24 -3.57 14.80
C ILE A 82 -3.63 -3.58 14.14
N GLY A 83 -4.65 -3.04 14.80
CA GLY A 83 -6.03 -3.05 14.31
C GLY A 83 -6.20 -2.30 12.99
N TYR A 84 -5.64 -1.10 12.88
CA TYR A 84 -5.64 -0.33 11.64
C TYR A 84 -4.77 -0.98 10.56
N GLY A 85 -3.60 -1.54 10.93
CA GLY A 85 -2.75 -2.29 10.01
C GLY A 85 -3.49 -3.47 9.36
N ILE A 86 -4.17 -4.29 10.17
CA ILE A 86 -4.99 -5.42 9.67
C ILE A 86 -6.12 -4.91 8.79
N SER A 87 -6.82 -3.86 9.23
CA SER A 87 -7.94 -3.27 8.48
C SER A 87 -7.50 -2.81 7.09
N LEU A 88 -6.32 -2.21 6.98
CA LEU A 88 -5.75 -1.80 5.70
C LEU A 88 -5.34 -2.97 4.82
N ILE A 89 -4.79 -4.05 5.38
CA ILE A 89 -4.48 -5.26 4.61
C ILE A 89 -5.76 -5.83 4.00
N VAL A 90 -6.83 -5.94 4.79
CA VAL A 90 -8.14 -6.42 4.32
C VAL A 90 -8.70 -5.49 3.25
N LEU A 91 -8.65 -4.17 3.46
CA LEU A 91 -9.10 -3.18 2.49
C LEU A 91 -8.33 -3.30 1.16
N ASN A 92 -7.00 -3.43 1.21
CA ASN A 92 -6.18 -3.63 0.02
C ASN A 92 -6.52 -4.93 -0.70
N LEU A 93 -6.61 -6.05 0.03
CA LEU A 93 -7.01 -7.34 -0.56
C LEU A 93 -8.39 -7.25 -1.23
N ALA A 94 -9.35 -6.59 -0.59
CA ALA A 94 -10.67 -6.36 -1.16
C ALA A 94 -10.61 -5.51 -2.43
N MET A 95 -9.74 -4.50 -2.50
CA MET A 95 -9.55 -3.71 -3.71
C MET A 95 -8.88 -4.52 -4.83
N TYR A 96 -7.77 -5.22 -4.54
CA TYR A 96 -7.00 -5.96 -5.55
C TYR A 96 -7.69 -7.23 -6.04
N VAL A 97 -8.55 -7.85 -5.22
CA VAL A 97 -9.28 -9.08 -5.59
C VAL A 97 -10.73 -8.78 -5.92
N GLY A 98 -11.41 -8.00 -5.08
CA GLY A 98 -12.83 -7.72 -5.19
C GLY A 98 -13.19 -6.86 -6.40
N ILE A 99 -12.42 -5.81 -6.71
CA ILE A 99 -12.69 -4.98 -7.90
C ILE A 99 -12.54 -5.83 -9.17
N PRO A 100 -11.41 -6.53 -9.43
CA PRO A 100 -11.31 -7.38 -10.62
C PRO A 100 -12.35 -8.49 -10.69
N ALA A 101 -12.65 -9.16 -9.56
CA ALA A 101 -13.67 -10.21 -9.52
C ALA A 101 -15.06 -9.66 -9.90
N SER A 102 -15.44 -8.49 -9.39
CA SER A 102 -16.72 -7.85 -9.71
C SER A 102 -16.84 -7.50 -11.20
N VAL A 103 -15.75 -7.01 -11.81
CA VAL A 103 -15.69 -6.70 -13.25
C VAL A 103 -15.87 -7.98 -14.07
N ILE A 104 -15.18 -9.07 -13.73
CA ILE A 104 -15.28 -10.36 -14.43
C ILE A 104 -16.72 -10.90 -14.36
N ILE A 105 -17.33 -10.87 -13.17
CA ILE A 105 -18.72 -11.33 -12.96
C ILE A 105 -19.69 -10.43 -13.74
N GLY A 106 -19.50 -9.12 -13.72
CA GLY A 106 -20.30 -8.14 -14.46
C GLY A 106 -20.28 -8.41 -15.97
N ILE A 107 -19.08 -8.59 -16.55
CA ILE A 107 -18.92 -8.89 -17.98
C ILE A 107 -19.59 -10.23 -18.35
N LYS A 108 -19.46 -11.25 -17.49
CA LYS A 108 -20.11 -12.55 -17.73
C LYS A 108 -21.64 -12.43 -17.70
N LYS A 109 -22.18 -11.55 -16.84
CA LYS A 109 -23.62 -11.30 -16.72
C LYS A 109 -24.19 -10.53 -17.90
N THR A 110 -23.44 -9.62 -18.53
CA THR A 110 -23.88 -8.93 -19.76
C THR A 110 -23.79 -9.79 -21.02
N ARG A 111 -23.03 -10.88 -21.00
CA ARG A 111 -22.86 -11.80 -22.14
C ARG A 111 -23.87 -12.96 -22.15
N ASN A 112 -24.63 -13.14 -21.07
CA ASN A 112 -25.71 -14.13 -20.93
C ASN A 112 -27.07 -13.46 -21.03
#